data_AF-A0A1D2JCY8-F1
#
_entry.id   AF-A0A1D2JCY8-F1
#
_cell.length_a   1.000
_cell.length_b   1.000
_cell.length_c   1.000
_cell.angle_alpha   90.00
_cell.angle_beta   90.00
_cell.angle_gamma   90.00
#
_symmetry.space_group_name_H-M   'P 1'
#
loop_
_entity.id
_entity.type
_entity.pdbx_description
1 polymer ?
#
loop_
_entity_poly.entity_id
_entity_poly.type
_entity_poly.pdbx_seq_one_letter_code
_entity_poly.pdbx_strand_id
1 'polypeptide(L)'
;MADPFEVRMRFTTQLQHLSASVTSSQKAAHYALKYRDMDEDLHSCILEQLEMNSMNNRANIMYFIEHLCDMASKENHLEFVRMIQRDILRVVDAVAPSDGSGAANVKHVRRVLNGLQAKSYLSADAVREIDACLKERESHPAHILDLEQVDGQRGSEGGDSSKSKGFTSRPGGIKVDKRQIEQRIEEDRERNKRLRESMWAVPGNDTDEFDKMWDEVSDLGEDDYLAAEEEAMERKRIAEEYYDA
;
A
#
# COMPACT_ATOMS: atom_id res chain seq x y z
N MET A 1 -26.13 17.89 -18.54
CA MET A 1 -25.77 16.47 -18.80
C MET A 1 -24.35 16.49 -19.31
N ALA A 2 -23.41 15.89 -18.59
CA ALA A 2 -22.02 15.82 -19.05
C ALA A 2 -21.89 14.74 -20.13
N ASP A 3 -20.96 14.92 -21.07
CA ASP A 3 -20.70 13.94 -22.12
C ASP A 3 -20.10 12.66 -21.52
N PRO A 4 -20.71 11.48 -21.75
CA PRO A 4 -20.21 10.20 -21.25
C PRO A 4 -18.74 9.93 -21.59
N PHE A 5 -18.34 10.24 -22.81
CA PHE A 5 -16.98 9.99 -23.28
C PHE A 5 -15.96 10.87 -22.56
N GLU A 6 -16.26 12.16 -22.38
CA GLU A 6 -15.42 13.07 -21.61
C GLU A 6 -15.26 12.61 -20.15
N VAL A 7 -16.37 12.18 -19.51
CA VAL A 7 -16.36 11.68 -18.13
C VAL A 7 -15.43 10.47 -18.01
N ARG A 8 -15.60 9.49 -18.91
CA ARG A 8 -14.78 8.29 -19.01
C ARG A 8 -13.29 8.61 -19.20
N MET A 9 -12.96 9.48 -20.14
CA MET A 9 -11.58 9.84 -20.47
C MET A 9 -10.89 10.53 -19.29
N ARG A 10 -11.58 11.46 -18.63
CA ARG A 10 -11.04 12.17 -17.46
C ARG A 10 -10.86 11.24 -16.27
N PHE A 11 -11.81 10.33 -16.02
CA PHE A 11 -11.70 9.38 -14.92
C PHE A 11 -10.57 8.38 -15.16
N THR A 12 -10.46 7.85 -16.37
CA THR A 12 -9.36 6.98 -16.81
C THR A 12 -8.00 7.63 -16.57
N THR A 13 -7.84 8.90 -16.94
CA THR A 13 -6.59 9.65 -16.72
C THR A 13 -6.27 9.79 -15.23
N GLN A 14 -7.28 10.03 -14.37
CA GLN A 14 -7.08 10.09 -12.92
C GLN A 14 -6.62 8.73 -12.38
N LEU A 15 -7.26 7.63 -12.80
CA LEU A 15 -6.90 6.27 -12.39
C LEU A 15 -5.48 5.86 -12.86
N GLN A 16 -5.04 6.34 -14.02
CA GLN A 16 -3.70 6.06 -14.56
C GLN A 16 -2.58 6.73 -13.76
N HIS A 17 -2.87 7.84 -13.10
CA HIS A 17 -1.93 8.63 -12.32
C HIS A 17 -2.23 8.58 -10.83
N LEU A 18 -2.95 7.56 -10.37
CA LEU A 18 -3.15 7.32 -8.95
C LEU A 18 -1.80 7.06 -8.27
N SER A 19 -1.66 7.62 -7.08
CA SER A 19 -0.48 7.47 -6.24
C SER A 19 -0.89 7.00 -4.86
N ALA A 20 0.07 6.65 -4.01
CA ALA A 20 -0.17 6.31 -2.62
C ALA A 20 -0.78 7.46 -1.78
N SER A 21 -0.89 8.67 -2.33
CA SER A 21 -1.47 9.82 -1.63
C SER A 21 -2.99 9.70 -1.47
N VAL A 22 -3.47 9.94 -0.24
CA VAL A 22 -4.90 10.04 0.08
C VAL A 22 -5.58 11.11 -0.77
N THR A 23 -4.92 12.24 -1.03
CA THR A 23 -5.51 13.33 -1.84
C THR A 23 -5.76 12.92 -3.29
N SER A 24 -4.93 12.02 -3.84
CA SER A 24 -5.12 11.48 -5.19
C SER A 24 -6.37 10.59 -5.24
N SER A 25 -6.47 9.68 -4.26
CA SER A 25 -7.64 8.80 -4.12
C SER A 25 -8.93 9.57 -3.85
N GLN A 26 -8.89 10.59 -2.97
CA GLN A 26 -10.02 11.46 -2.68
C GLN A 26 -10.52 12.16 -3.95
N LYS A 27 -9.63 12.77 -4.73
CA LYS A 27 -10.03 13.48 -5.96
C LYS A 27 -10.74 12.56 -6.94
N ALA A 28 -10.20 11.36 -7.17
CA ALA A 28 -10.83 10.36 -8.03
C ALA A 28 -12.19 9.91 -7.48
N ALA A 29 -12.33 9.73 -6.17
CA ALA A 29 -13.58 9.29 -5.56
C ALA A 29 -14.67 10.37 -5.62
N HIS A 30 -14.32 11.62 -5.32
CA HIS A 30 -15.24 12.76 -5.52
C HIS A 30 -15.66 12.88 -6.98
N TYR A 31 -14.75 12.63 -7.93
CA TYR A 31 -15.09 12.64 -9.35
C TYR A 31 -16.10 11.55 -9.69
N ALA A 32 -15.89 10.32 -9.22
CA ALA A 32 -16.81 9.21 -9.44
C ALA A 32 -18.20 9.48 -8.86
N LEU A 33 -18.27 9.99 -7.62
CA LEU A 33 -19.55 10.30 -6.95
C LEU A 33 -20.28 11.49 -7.57
N LYS A 34 -19.54 12.48 -8.09
CA LYS A 34 -20.11 13.59 -8.85
C LYS A 34 -20.88 13.12 -10.09
N TYR A 35 -20.42 12.03 -10.72
CA TYR A 35 -21.03 11.43 -11.91
C TYR A 35 -21.62 10.05 -11.62
N ARG A 36 -22.21 9.87 -10.44
CA ARG A 36 -22.81 8.60 -9.99
C ARG A 36 -23.92 8.05 -10.90
N ASP A 37 -24.54 8.88 -11.74
CA ASP A 37 -25.53 8.42 -12.73
C ASP A 37 -24.88 7.55 -13.84
N MET A 38 -23.54 7.52 -13.87
CA MET A 38 -22.70 6.77 -14.81
C MET A 38 -21.82 5.74 -14.11
N ASP A 39 -22.23 5.32 -12.92
CA ASP A 39 -21.53 4.38 -12.04
C ASP A 39 -21.05 3.09 -12.75
N GLU A 40 -21.87 2.47 -13.59
CA GLU A 40 -21.52 1.26 -14.35
C GLU A 40 -20.33 1.46 -15.33
N ASP A 41 -20.30 2.59 -16.05
CA ASP A 41 -19.21 2.91 -16.99
C ASP A 41 -17.93 3.29 -16.23
N LEU A 42 -18.08 4.04 -15.13
CA LEU A 42 -16.97 4.38 -14.24
C LEU A 42 -16.38 3.14 -13.58
N HIS A 43 -17.21 2.21 -13.11
CA HIS A 43 -16.75 0.92 -12.57
C HIS A 43 -16.03 0.09 -13.63
N SER A 44 -16.52 0.09 -14.87
CA SER A 44 -15.83 -0.54 -16.00
C SER A 44 -14.45 0.08 -16.22
N CYS A 45 -14.30 1.40 -16.10
CA CYS A 45 -12.99 2.06 -16.15
C CYS A 45 -12.03 1.57 -15.05
N ILE A 46 -12.52 1.33 -13.83
CA ILE A 46 -11.71 0.81 -12.73
C ILE A 46 -11.13 -0.55 -13.09
N LEU A 47 -11.97 -1.47 -13.58
CA LEU A 47 -11.55 -2.81 -13.98
C LEU A 47 -10.58 -2.78 -15.17
N GLU A 48 -10.84 -1.94 -16.17
CA GLU A 48 -9.91 -1.76 -17.30
C GLU A 48 -8.54 -1.24 -16.85
N GLN A 49 -8.50 -0.23 -15.97
CA GLN A 49 -7.23 0.30 -15.48
C GLN A 49 -6.49 -0.66 -14.55
N LEU A 50 -7.20 -1.55 -13.85
CA LEU A 50 -6.59 -2.66 -13.13
C LEU A 50 -5.90 -3.65 -14.07
N GLU A 51 -6.42 -3.87 -15.27
CA GLU A 51 -5.85 -4.84 -16.23
C GLU A 51 -4.75 -4.24 -17.12
N MET A 52 -4.80 -2.93 -17.38
CA MET A 52 -3.93 -2.24 -18.35
C MET A 52 -2.72 -1.52 -17.74
N ASN A 53 -2.65 -1.38 -16.42
CA ASN A 53 -1.62 -0.57 -15.76
C ASN A 53 -0.53 -1.41 -15.07
N SER A 54 0.51 -0.74 -14.59
CA SER A 54 1.63 -1.34 -13.85
C SER A 54 1.18 -1.92 -12.50
N MET A 55 1.90 -2.93 -12.00
CA MET A 55 1.58 -3.58 -10.71
C MET A 55 1.51 -2.62 -9.54
N ASN A 56 2.32 -1.56 -9.54
CA ASN A 56 2.28 -0.54 -8.50
C ASN A 56 1.00 0.32 -8.60
N ASN A 57 0.61 0.75 -9.81
CA ASN A 57 -0.65 1.48 -9.98
C ASN A 57 -1.87 0.61 -9.68
N ARG A 58 -1.82 -0.69 -9.97
CA ARG A 58 -2.87 -1.65 -9.56
C ARG A 58 -3.04 -1.68 -8.04
N ALA A 59 -1.94 -1.66 -7.28
CA ALA A 59 -2.00 -1.53 -5.82
C ALA A 59 -2.60 -0.19 -5.38
N ASN A 60 -2.28 0.92 -6.06
CA ASN A 60 -2.93 2.22 -5.80
C ASN A 60 -4.43 2.19 -6.09
N ILE A 61 -4.86 1.56 -7.18
CA ILE A 61 -6.29 1.38 -7.50
C ILE A 61 -6.98 0.53 -6.42
N MET A 62 -6.32 -0.52 -5.89
CA MET A 62 -6.85 -1.32 -4.77
C MET A 62 -7.15 -0.45 -3.53
N TYR A 63 -6.22 0.42 -3.14
CA TYR A 63 -6.44 1.37 -2.04
C TYR A 63 -7.53 2.39 -2.36
N PHE A 64 -7.59 2.87 -3.61
CA PHE A 64 -8.64 3.76 -4.08
C PHE A 64 -10.03 3.10 -3.98
N ILE A 65 -10.17 1.82 -4.30
CA ILE A 65 -11.44 1.09 -4.19
C ILE A 65 -11.98 1.11 -2.75
N GLU A 66 -11.12 0.89 -1.75
CA GLU A 66 -11.50 1.02 -0.33
C GLU A 66 -12.04 2.42 -0.05
N HIS A 67 -11.32 3.44 -0.52
CA HIS A 67 -11.67 4.82 -0.30
C HIS A 67 -12.98 5.22 -1.02
N LEU A 68 -13.20 4.71 -2.23
CA LEU A 68 -14.44 4.90 -2.98
C LEU A 68 -15.62 4.28 -2.23
N CYS A 69 -15.48 3.05 -1.70
CA CYS A 69 -16.51 2.40 -0.91
C CYS A 69 -16.87 3.20 0.34
N ASP A 70 -15.87 3.73 1.05
CA ASP A 70 -16.06 4.59 2.23
C ASP A 70 -16.89 5.83 1.88
N MET A 71 -16.51 6.53 0.82
CA MET A 71 -17.17 7.77 0.41
C MET A 71 -18.57 7.51 -0.15
N ALA A 72 -18.72 6.49 -0.99
CA ALA A 72 -19.99 6.10 -1.59
C ALA A 72 -21.01 5.69 -0.51
N SER A 73 -20.56 5.00 0.54
CA SER A 73 -21.41 4.65 1.67
C SER A 73 -21.85 5.87 2.48
N LYS A 74 -20.96 6.85 2.70
CA LYS A 74 -21.30 8.11 3.37
C LYS A 74 -22.32 8.94 2.58
N GLU A 75 -22.27 8.87 1.24
CA GLU A 75 -23.21 9.56 0.35
C GLU A 75 -24.47 8.73 -0.01
N ASN A 76 -24.65 7.55 0.61
CA ASN A 76 -25.77 6.62 0.37
C ASN A 76 -25.90 6.14 -1.09
N HIS A 77 -24.80 6.11 -1.85
CA HIS A 77 -24.78 5.54 -3.20
C HIS A 77 -24.11 4.17 -3.18
N LEU A 78 -24.87 3.15 -2.81
CA LEU A 78 -24.36 1.79 -2.55
C LEU A 78 -24.02 0.99 -3.82
N GLU A 79 -24.31 1.51 -5.00
CA GLU A 79 -24.13 0.76 -6.25
C GLU A 79 -22.65 0.48 -6.54
N PHE A 80 -21.76 1.45 -6.29
CA PHE A 80 -20.30 1.20 -6.32
C PHE A 80 -19.88 0.07 -5.36
N VAL A 81 -20.45 0.04 -4.15
CA VAL A 81 -20.11 -1.01 -3.17
C VAL A 81 -20.55 -2.38 -3.68
N ARG A 82 -21.76 -2.48 -4.26
CA ARG A 82 -22.30 -3.73 -4.81
C ARG A 82 -21.50 -4.24 -6.00
N MET A 83 -21.15 -3.35 -6.94
CA MET A 83 -20.32 -3.71 -8.10
C MET A 83 -18.93 -4.18 -7.68
N ILE A 84 -18.32 -3.53 -6.69
CA ILE A 84 -17.03 -3.96 -6.12
C ILE A 84 -17.16 -5.31 -5.40
N GLN A 85 -18.22 -5.53 -4.61
CA GLN A 85 -18.47 -6.83 -3.96
C GLN A 85 -18.59 -7.96 -4.99
N ARG A 86 -19.32 -7.72 -6.09
CA ARG A 86 -19.50 -8.68 -7.19
C ARG A 86 -18.16 -9.03 -7.85
N ASP A 87 -17.34 -8.02 -8.13
CA ASP A 87 -16.12 -8.16 -8.94
C ASP A 87 -14.84 -8.28 -8.09
N ILE A 88 -14.94 -8.43 -6.77
CA ILE A 88 -13.77 -8.41 -5.86
C ILE A 88 -12.72 -9.48 -6.23
N LEU A 89 -13.15 -10.66 -6.67
CA LEU A 89 -12.24 -11.72 -7.10
C LEU A 89 -11.44 -11.29 -8.34
N ARG A 90 -12.11 -10.65 -9.31
CA ARG A 90 -11.46 -10.11 -10.51
C ARG A 90 -10.47 -9.00 -10.15
N VAL A 91 -10.84 -8.12 -9.21
CA VAL A 91 -9.94 -7.07 -8.70
C VAL A 91 -8.70 -7.69 -8.05
N VAL A 92 -8.88 -8.67 -7.16
CA VAL A 92 -7.78 -9.35 -6.48
C VAL A 92 -6.87 -10.07 -7.47
N ASP A 93 -7.43 -10.79 -8.45
CA ASP A 93 -6.66 -11.48 -9.48
C ASP A 93 -5.92 -10.51 -10.41
N ALA A 94 -6.46 -9.31 -10.65
CA ALA A 94 -5.77 -8.28 -11.43
C ALA A 94 -4.57 -7.69 -10.67
N VAL A 95 -4.67 -7.49 -9.35
CA VAL A 95 -3.63 -6.86 -8.51
C VAL A 95 -2.58 -7.87 -8.05
N ALA A 96 -2.99 -9.11 -7.77
CA ALA A 96 -2.16 -10.22 -7.31
C ALA A 96 -2.48 -11.50 -8.10
N PRO A 97 -2.06 -11.60 -9.37
CA PRO A 97 -2.39 -12.75 -10.21
C PRO A 97 -1.75 -14.04 -9.70
N SER A 98 -2.31 -15.18 -10.10
CA SER A 98 -1.84 -16.53 -9.70
C SER A 98 -0.48 -16.92 -10.26
N ASP A 99 0.04 -16.16 -11.23
CA ASP A 99 1.38 -16.35 -11.81
C ASP A 99 2.52 -15.87 -10.90
N GLY A 100 2.19 -15.27 -9.74
CA GLY A 100 3.16 -14.74 -8.78
C GLY A 100 3.72 -13.37 -9.13
N SER A 101 3.36 -12.77 -10.28
CA SER A 101 3.83 -11.44 -10.69
C SER A 101 3.42 -10.32 -9.72
N GLY A 102 2.31 -10.53 -9.00
CA GLY A 102 1.80 -9.63 -7.96
C GLY A 102 2.08 -10.06 -6.53
N ALA A 103 3.04 -10.97 -6.29
CA ALA A 103 3.37 -11.44 -4.93
C ALA A 103 3.70 -10.28 -3.96
N ALA A 104 4.43 -9.27 -4.43
CA ALA A 104 4.73 -8.06 -3.64
C ALA A 104 3.49 -7.26 -3.24
N ASN A 105 2.36 -7.43 -3.95
CA ASN A 105 1.11 -6.74 -3.65
C ASN A 105 0.22 -7.48 -2.64
N VAL A 106 0.52 -8.75 -2.32
CA VAL A 106 -0.34 -9.61 -1.47
C VAL A 106 -0.61 -8.95 -0.12
N LYS A 107 0.42 -8.35 0.51
CA LYS A 107 0.27 -7.64 1.78
C LYS A 107 -0.67 -6.44 1.68
N HIS A 108 -0.61 -5.70 0.57
CA HIS A 108 -1.49 -4.55 0.31
C HIS A 108 -2.95 -5.01 0.11
N VAL A 109 -3.16 -6.07 -0.68
CA VAL A 109 -4.48 -6.66 -0.89
C VAL A 109 -5.08 -7.12 0.43
N ARG A 110 -4.34 -7.86 1.27
CA ARG A 110 -4.79 -8.31 2.59
C ARG A 110 -5.18 -7.13 3.49
N ARG A 111 -4.38 -6.05 3.50
CA ARG A 111 -4.68 -4.85 4.29
C ARG A 111 -5.98 -4.18 3.87
N VAL A 112 -6.25 -4.10 2.57
CA VAL A 112 -7.47 -3.49 2.03
C VAL A 112 -8.68 -4.39 2.29
N LEU A 113 -8.57 -5.70 2.09
CA LEU A 113 -9.66 -6.64 2.36
C LEU A 113 -10.09 -6.62 3.84
N ASN A 114 -9.12 -6.55 4.77
CA ASN A 114 -9.42 -6.37 6.19
C ASN A 114 -10.10 -5.02 6.48
N GLY A 115 -9.74 -3.96 5.76
CA GLY A 115 -10.40 -2.64 5.85
C GLY A 115 -11.85 -2.69 5.37
N LEU A 116 -12.11 -3.34 4.24
CA LEU A 116 -13.45 -3.56 3.70
C LEU A 116 -14.29 -4.44 4.64
N GLN A 117 -13.70 -5.47 5.25
CA GLN A 117 -14.37 -6.32 6.25
C GLN A 117 -14.73 -5.56 7.52
N ALA A 118 -13.79 -4.78 8.08
CA ALA A 118 -14.02 -4.01 9.29
C ALA A 118 -15.19 -3.01 9.14
N LYS A 119 -15.40 -2.53 7.92
CA LYS A 119 -16.50 -1.62 7.54
C LYS A 119 -17.76 -2.34 7.06
N SER A 120 -17.78 -3.68 7.14
CA SER A 120 -18.88 -4.55 6.70
C SER A 120 -19.24 -4.45 5.21
N TYR A 121 -18.31 -4.00 4.36
CA TYR A 121 -18.48 -4.04 2.90
C TYR A 121 -18.20 -5.43 2.33
N LEU A 122 -17.45 -6.28 3.02
CA LEU A 122 -17.26 -7.69 2.66
C LEU A 122 -17.59 -8.57 3.86
N SER A 123 -18.14 -9.76 3.60
CA SER A 123 -18.37 -10.74 4.65
C SER A 123 -17.04 -11.32 5.15
N ALA A 124 -16.99 -11.68 6.43
CA ALA A 124 -15.81 -12.33 7.01
C ALA A 124 -15.45 -13.64 6.30
N ASP A 125 -16.45 -14.39 5.86
CA ASP A 125 -16.26 -15.62 5.10
C ASP A 125 -15.63 -15.37 3.72
N ALA A 126 -16.12 -14.36 2.99
CA ALA A 126 -15.53 -14.02 1.69
C ALA A 126 -14.06 -13.60 1.83
N VAL A 127 -13.73 -12.79 2.84
CA VAL A 127 -12.33 -12.38 3.08
C VAL A 127 -11.46 -13.57 3.47
N ARG A 128 -11.97 -14.50 4.27
CA ARG A 128 -11.24 -15.72 4.65
C ARG A 128 -10.97 -16.62 3.44
N GLU A 129 -11.95 -16.81 2.56
CA GLU A 129 -11.79 -17.58 1.33
C GLU A 129 -10.75 -16.94 0.40
N ILE A 130 -10.82 -15.62 0.20
CA ILE A 130 -9.85 -14.88 -0.61
C ILE A 130 -8.44 -14.97 -0.01
N ASP A 131 -8.30 -14.81 1.32
CA ASP A 131 -7.00 -14.90 1.99
C ASP A 131 -6.38 -16.30 1.88
N ALA A 132 -7.20 -17.36 1.93
CA ALA A 132 -6.72 -18.73 1.68
C ALA A 132 -6.12 -18.85 0.26
N CYS A 133 -6.80 -18.32 -0.76
CA CYS A 133 -6.29 -18.28 -2.13
C CYS A 133 -5.02 -17.44 -2.28
N LEU A 134 -4.84 -16.38 -1.48
CA LEU A 134 -3.65 -15.52 -1.52
C LEU A 134 -2.43 -16.18 -0.88
N LYS A 135 -2.59 -17.03 0.14
CA LYS A 135 -1.46 -17.73 0.79
C LYS A 135 -0.68 -18.62 -0.17
N GLU A 136 -1.38 -19.29 -1.09
CA GLU A 136 -0.73 -20.11 -2.12
C GLU A 136 0.13 -19.25 -3.07
N ARG A 137 -0.29 -18.00 -3.32
CA ARG A 137 0.39 -17.04 -4.21
C ARG A 137 1.60 -16.34 -3.56
N GLU A 138 1.57 -16.16 -2.23
CA GLU A 138 2.68 -15.59 -1.45
C GLU A 138 3.93 -16.50 -1.46
N SER A 139 3.73 -17.81 -1.62
CA SER A 139 4.80 -18.81 -1.66
C SER A 139 5.55 -18.91 -3.01
N HIS A 140 5.15 -18.13 -4.03
CA HIS A 140 5.73 -18.24 -5.37
C HIS A 140 7.17 -17.68 -5.44
N PRO A 141 8.14 -18.45 -5.97
CA PRO A 141 9.58 -18.13 -5.96
C PRO A 141 10.00 -16.96 -6.87
N ALA A 142 9.06 -16.29 -7.56
CA ALA A 142 9.36 -15.11 -8.38
C ALA A 142 9.96 -13.95 -7.55
N HIS A 143 9.74 -13.93 -6.23
CA HIS A 143 10.35 -12.97 -5.31
C HIS A 143 11.85 -13.25 -5.05
N ILE A 144 12.31 -14.49 -5.19
CA ILE A 144 13.68 -14.88 -4.81
C ILE A 144 14.70 -14.55 -5.91
N LEU A 145 14.29 -14.64 -7.18
CA LEU A 145 15.20 -14.49 -8.32
C LEU A 145 15.65 -13.04 -8.59
N ASP A 146 15.01 -12.03 -7.98
CA ASP A 146 15.36 -10.61 -8.15
C ASP A 146 16.29 -10.09 -7.04
N LEU A 147 16.36 -10.76 -5.88
CA LEU A 147 17.28 -10.40 -4.79
C LEU A 147 18.71 -10.94 -5.01
N GLU A 148 18.89 -12.03 -5.74
CA GLU A 148 20.21 -12.66 -5.91
C GLU A 148 21.13 -11.93 -6.93
N GLN A 149 20.66 -10.91 -7.65
CA GLN A 149 21.48 -10.20 -8.66
C GLN A 149 22.23 -8.97 -8.15
N VAL A 150 22.12 -8.60 -6.86
CA VAL A 150 22.74 -7.35 -6.36
C VAL A 150 24.15 -7.53 -5.76
N ASP A 151 24.62 -8.75 -5.48
CA ASP A 151 25.88 -8.93 -4.72
C ASP A 151 27.12 -9.35 -5.56
N GLY A 152 27.09 -9.12 -6.88
CA GLY A 152 28.15 -9.59 -7.80
C GLY A 152 29.22 -8.58 -8.24
N GLN A 153 29.19 -7.32 -7.80
CA GLN A 153 30.06 -6.28 -8.37
C GLN A 153 30.82 -5.45 -7.32
N ARG A 154 31.60 -6.11 -6.47
CA ARG A 154 32.77 -5.50 -5.81
C ARG A 154 33.96 -6.44 -5.87
N GLY A 155 34.91 -6.12 -6.77
CA GLY A 155 36.25 -6.69 -6.77
C GLY A 155 36.73 -7.16 -8.14
N SER A 156 37.50 -6.31 -8.84
CA SER A 156 38.83 -6.65 -9.38
C SER A 156 39.26 -5.59 -10.39
N GLU A 157 40.40 -4.97 -10.12
CA GLU A 157 41.16 -4.16 -11.07
C GLU A 157 41.78 -5.03 -12.17
N GLY A 158 42.04 -4.41 -13.33
CA GLY A 158 43.09 -4.80 -14.28
C GLY A 158 42.69 -5.73 -15.43
N GLY A 159 42.87 -5.28 -16.67
CA GLY A 159 43.02 -6.20 -17.81
C GLY A 159 42.49 -5.69 -19.16
N ASP A 160 43.38 -5.72 -20.15
CA ASP A 160 43.28 -5.23 -21.52
C ASP A 160 42.28 -6.00 -22.43
N SER A 161 41.98 -5.33 -23.55
CA SER A 161 41.20 -5.69 -24.73
C SER A 161 41.15 -7.16 -25.20
N SER A 162 39.97 -7.61 -25.65
CA SER A 162 39.76 -8.29 -26.96
C SER A 162 38.30 -8.73 -27.17
N LYS A 163 37.86 -8.70 -28.44
CA LYS A 163 36.54 -9.10 -28.91
C LYS A 163 36.30 -10.61 -28.74
N SER A 164 35.12 -11.01 -28.27
CA SER A 164 34.47 -12.23 -28.76
C SER A 164 32.94 -12.12 -28.75
N LYS A 165 32.36 -12.48 -29.90
CA LYS A 165 30.91 -12.62 -30.11
C LYS A 165 30.44 -13.91 -29.43
N GLY A 166 29.41 -13.80 -28.60
CA GLY A 166 28.70 -14.95 -28.03
C GLY A 166 27.25 -14.57 -27.74
N PHE A 167 26.44 -14.52 -28.78
CA PHE A 167 24.98 -14.44 -28.67
C PHE A 167 24.47 -15.71 -27.98
N THR A 168 24.15 -15.61 -26.69
CA THR A 168 23.22 -16.52 -26.03
C THR A 168 22.09 -15.68 -25.48
N SER A 169 21.03 -15.56 -26.28
CA SER A 169 19.77 -14.94 -25.90
C SER A 169 19.10 -15.78 -24.80
N ARG A 170 19.47 -15.55 -23.55
CA ARG A 170 18.60 -15.88 -22.40
C ARG A 170 17.35 -15.00 -22.51
N PRO A 171 16.13 -15.53 -22.23
CA PRO A 171 14.93 -14.71 -22.29
C PRO A 171 15.10 -13.57 -21.30
N GLY A 172 15.16 -12.35 -21.83
CA GLY A 172 15.47 -11.16 -21.06
C GLY A 172 14.47 -11.01 -19.94
N GLY A 173 14.93 -11.17 -18.70
CA GLY A 173 14.25 -10.59 -17.56
C GLY A 173 14.00 -9.13 -17.91
N ILE A 174 12.73 -8.74 -17.93
CA ILE A 174 12.30 -7.37 -18.22
C ILE A 174 13.04 -6.51 -17.21
N LYS A 175 14.07 -5.78 -17.66
CA LYS A 175 14.75 -4.81 -16.82
C LYS A 175 13.74 -3.69 -16.56
N VAL A 176 13.07 -3.77 -15.42
CA VAL A 176 12.13 -2.75 -14.96
C VAL A 176 12.87 -1.42 -14.93
N ASP A 177 12.26 -0.38 -15.49
CA ASP A 177 12.92 0.92 -15.61
C ASP A 177 13.29 1.44 -14.21
N LYS A 178 14.51 1.97 -14.05
CA LYS A 178 15.03 2.44 -12.76
C LYS A 178 14.08 3.45 -12.11
N ARG A 179 13.50 4.33 -12.93
CA ARG A 179 12.51 5.32 -12.47
C ARG A 179 11.24 4.68 -11.91
N GLN A 180 10.78 3.57 -12.48
CA GLN A 180 9.61 2.84 -11.98
C GLN A 180 9.91 2.16 -10.64
N ILE A 181 11.13 1.64 -10.47
CA ILE A 181 11.59 1.06 -9.20
C ILE A 181 11.68 2.15 -8.13
N GLU A 182 12.33 3.28 -8.43
CA GLU A 182 12.45 4.43 -7.51
C GLU A 182 11.06 4.97 -7.10
N GLN A 183 10.15 5.10 -8.06
CA GLN A 183 8.77 5.50 -7.78
C GLN A 183 8.06 4.51 -6.85
N ARG A 184 8.21 3.21 -7.08
CA ARG A 184 7.60 2.19 -6.22
C ARG A 184 8.16 2.24 -4.79
N ILE A 185 9.47 2.38 -4.65
CA ILE A 185 10.14 2.52 -3.35
C ILE A 185 9.59 3.74 -2.60
N GLU A 186 9.47 4.88 -3.28
CA GLU A 186 8.97 6.10 -2.65
C GLU A 186 7.49 5.98 -2.24
N GLU A 187 6.67 5.35 -3.07
CA GLU A 187 5.27 5.07 -2.73
C GLU A 187 5.13 4.11 -1.55
N ASP A 188 5.97 3.07 -1.46
CA ASP A 188 6.00 2.16 -0.32
C ASP A 188 6.49 2.85 0.97
N ARG A 189 7.48 3.74 0.87
CA ARG A 189 7.90 4.59 1.98
C ARG A 189 6.76 5.46 2.48
N GLU A 190 6.06 6.13 1.58
CA GLU A 190 4.90 6.96 1.90
C GLU A 190 3.76 6.15 2.54
N ARG A 191 3.49 4.92 2.06
CA ARG A 191 2.53 4.01 2.70
C ARG A 191 2.94 3.63 4.12
N ASN A 192 4.21 3.24 4.31
CA ASN A 192 4.71 2.83 5.64
C ASN A 192 4.70 3.99 6.63
N LYS A 193 5.13 5.16 6.18
CA LYS A 193 5.10 6.40 6.96
C LYS A 193 3.69 6.67 7.49
N ARG A 194 2.67 6.66 6.62
CA ARG A 194 1.26 6.86 7.03
C ARG A 194 0.75 5.83 8.03
N LEU A 195 1.13 4.55 7.87
CA LEU A 195 0.73 3.52 8.83
C LEU A 195 1.28 3.77 10.24
N ARG A 196 2.40 4.48 10.36
CA ARG A 196 3.04 4.81 11.64
C ARG A 196 2.61 6.17 12.19
N GLU A 197 2.14 7.09 11.36
CA GLU A 197 1.68 8.43 11.77
C GLU A 197 0.59 8.38 12.84
N SER A 198 -0.29 7.37 12.84
CA SER A 198 -1.35 7.20 13.83
C SER A 198 -1.02 6.20 14.95
N MET A 199 0.20 5.67 15.00
CA MET A 199 0.58 4.61 15.95
C MET A 199 0.63 5.13 17.40
N TRP A 200 1.04 6.38 17.56
CA TRP A 200 1.14 7.08 18.85
C TRP A 200 -0.13 7.88 19.20
N ALA A 201 -1.16 7.85 18.34
CA ALA A 201 -2.40 8.56 18.61
C ALA A 201 -3.17 7.86 19.73
N VAL A 202 -3.49 8.61 20.79
CA VAL A 202 -4.28 8.14 21.93
C VAL A 202 -5.73 8.58 21.77
N PRO A 203 -6.72 7.69 21.98
CA PRO A 203 -8.12 8.10 22.03
C PRO A 203 -8.33 9.05 23.21
N GLY A 204 -9.05 10.16 23.02
CA GLY A 204 -9.20 11.21 24.05
C GLY A 204 -10.07 10.83 25.27
N ASN A 205 -10.12 9.55 25.64
CA ASN A 205 -10.77 9.04 26.84
C ASN A 205 -9.68 8.51 27.79
N ASP A 206 -9.46 9.23 28.89
CA ASP A 206 -8.41 8.94 29.88
C ASP A 206 -8.46 7.50 30.42
N THR A 207 -9.65 6.89 30.51
CA THR A 207 -9.78 5.50 30.98
C THR A 207 -9.25 4.51 29.95
N ASP A 208 -9.58 4.70 28.68
CA ASP A 208 -9.12 3.83 27.59
C ASP A 208 -7.61 3.98 27.37
N GLU A 209 -7.07 5.19 27.59
CA GLU A 209 -5.63 5.44 27.57
C GLU A 209 -4.92 4.67 28.68
N PHE A 210 -5.43 4.75 29.91
CA PHE A 210 -4.84 4.05 31.05
C PHE A 210 -4.84 2.53 30.84
N ASP A 211 -5.98 1.95 30.45
CA ASP A 211 -6.10 0.51 30.24
C ASP A 211 -5.14 0.02 29.14
N LYS A 212 -5.02 0.79 28.05
CA LYS A 212 -4.07 0.48 26.98
C LYS A 212 -2.63 0.54 27.47
N MET A 213 -2.25 1.59 28.20
CA MET A 213 -0.89 1.69 28.75
C MET A 213 -0.61 0.58 29.75
N TRP A 214 -1.59 0.18 30.55
CA TRP A 214 -1.46 -0.90 31.51
C TRP A 214 -1.27 -2.26 30.83
N ASP A 215 -1.99 -2.53 29.75
CA ASP A 215 -1.85 -3.77 28.98
C ASP A 215 -0.56 -3.83 28.15
N GLU A 216 -0.08 -2.69 27.66
CA GLU A 216 1.13 -2.57 26.84
C GLU A 216 2.41 -2.38 27.68
N VAL A 217 2.31 -2.19 28.99
CA VAL A 217 3.48 -1.99 29.86
C VAL A 217 4.38 -3.24 29.84
N SER A 218 5.64 -3.05 29.50
CA SER A 218 6.64 -4.12 29.62
C SER A 218 7.15 -4.22 31.05
N ASP A 219 7.66 -5.40 31.42
CA ASP A 219 8.42 -5.56 32.66
C ASP A 219 9.66 -4.65 32.67
N LEU A 220 10.05 -4.18 33.85
CA LEU A 220 11.23 -3.35 34.03
C LEU A 220 12.51 -4.11 33.67
N GLY A 221 13.30 -3.54 32.76
CA GLY A 221 14.60 -4.02 32.32
C GLY A 221 15.78 -3.19 32.82
N GLU A 222 17.00 -3.64 32.51
CA GLU A 222 18.24 -2.90 32.82
C GLU A 222 18.30 -1.54 32.09
N ASP A 223 17.80 -1.50 30.84
CA ASP A 223 17.75 -0.28 30.04
C ASP A 223 16.87 0.81 30.68
N ASP A 224 15.79 0.43 31.39
CA ASP A 224 14.92 1.39 32.07
C ASP A 224 15.62 2.08 33.23
N TYR A 225 16.44 1.34 34.00
CA TYR A 225 17.24 1.91 35.08
C TYR A 225 18.28 2.88 34.54
N LEU A 226 18.93 2.52 33.44
CA LEU A 226 19.96 3.34 32.80
C LEU A 226 19.35 4.63 32.23
N ALA A 227 18.21 4.52 31.53
CA ALA A 227 17.46 5.67 31.04
C ALA A 227 17.00 6.60 32.18
N ALA A 228 16.54 6.03 33.29
CA ALA A 228 16.10 6.81 34.46
C ALA A 228 17.28 7.56 35.14
N GLU A 229 18.45 6.93 35.23
CA GLU A 229 19.66 7.58 35.78
C GLU A 229 20.13 8.72 34.87
N GLU A 230 20.19 8.50 33.56
CA GLU A 230 20.55 9.51 32.57
C GLU A 230 19.59 10.72 32.61
N GLU A 231 18.28 10.46 32.63
CA GLU A 231 17.26 11.51 32.68
C GLU A 231 17.33 12.30 34.00
N ALA A 232 17.61 11.63 35.12
CA ALA A 232 17.79 12.28 36.42
C ALA A 232 19.03 13.19 36.44
N MET A 233 20.15 12.74 35.87
CA MET A 233 21.37 13.54 35.73
C MET A 233 21.13 14.77 34.84
N GLU A 234 20.44 14.61 33.71
CA GLU A 234 20.14 15.72 32.80
C GLU A 234 19.22 16.75 33.46
N ARG A 235 18.13 16.31 34.11
CA ARG A 235 17.22 17.21 34.85
C ARG A 235 17.95 18.00 35.93
N LYS A 236 18.88 17.35 36.66
CA LYS A 236 19.68 18.01 37.69
C LYS A 236 20.60 19.07 37.09
N ARG A 237 21.29 18.75 36.00
CA ARG A 237 22.15 19.73 35.29
C ARG A 237 21.35 20.95 34.82
N ILE A 238 20.18 20.72 34.20
CA ILE A 238 19.31 21.82 33.74
C ILE A 238 18.84 22.69 34.91
N ALA A 239 18.49 22.09 36.05
CA ALA A 239 18.11 22.83 37.24
C ALA A 239 19.26 23.70 37.76
N GLU A 240 20.47 23.15 37.86
CA GLU A 240 21.68 23.88 38.26
C GLU A 240 21.97 25.06 37.31
N GLU A 241 21.93 24.83 35.99
CA GLU A 241 22.09 25.88 34.98
C GLU A 241 21.02 26.98 35.08
N TYR A 242 19.78 26.64 35.45
CA TYR A 242 18.70 27.62 35.65
C TYR A 242 18.88 28.47 36.91
N TYR A 243 19.42 27.89 37.99
CA TYR A 243 19.64 28.61 39.25
C TYR A 243 20.94 29.44 39.27
N ASP A 244 21.92 29.09 38.43
CA ASP A 244 23.19 29.82 38.27
C ASP A 244 23.12 30.96 37.23
N ALA A 245 21.99 31.15 36.54
CA ALA A 245 21.71 32.22 35.56
C ALA A 245 20.94 33.41 36.17
#